data_AF-A0A2V1BJK9-F1
#
_entry.id   AF-A0A2V1BJK9-F1
#
_cell.length_a   1.000
_cell.length_b   1.000
_cell.length_c   1.000
_cell.angle_alpha   90.00
_cell.angle_beta   90.00
_cell.angle_gamma   90.00
#
_symmetry.space_group_name_H-M   'P 1'
#
loop_
_entity.id
_entity.type
_entity.pdbx_description
1 polymer ?
#
loop_
_entity_poly.entity_id
_entity_poly.type
_entity_poly.pdbx_seq_one_letter_code
_entity_poly.pdbx_strand_id
1 'polypeptide(L)'
;MNITVTGNSHIELPFMMFKQLLEYAKAFEYLDEFKARMAGQPDEFNPVCDEDEFNHPPIGINPYIDFRVMHPVKQALRRAKGTAARNDVMDFKSHRATVFNYFERQYQRIAARFTTLRAIINREKRAGGVFDPLQPFQRLSPSGDDAMLHKMMQANVLLVNYKDSFERECPVKISANMELCKTKLDSVKSGLPREIMLRRIDPHIAKEAYRVIVRDFTILCDHLDEQFSEIETGREDLLKFDIPGTNASLDVVYHINVTPRAAPGPVDWTQNSP
;
A
#
# COMPACT_ATOMS: atom_id res chain seq x y z
N MET A 1 35.01 -14.54 8.60
CA MET A 1 35.47 -13.47 7.70
C MET A 1 35.52 -12.20 8.54
N ASN A 2 36.70 -11.80 9.00
CA ASN A 2 36.85 -10.63 9.87
C ASN A 2 37.09 -9.42 8.99
N ILE A 3 36.12 -8.53 8.91
CA ILE A 3 36.28 -7.23 8.26
C ILE A 3 36.88 -6.29 9.32
N THR A 4 38.18 -6.04 9.25
CA THR A 4 38.80 -4.92 9.97
C THR A 4 38.70 -3.67 9.11
N VAL A 5 37.73 -2.80 9.41
CA VAL A 5 37.67 -1.44 8.87
C VAL A 5 38.43 -0.53 9.83
N THR A 6 39.67 -0.18 9.50
CA THR A 6 40.39 0.90 10.14
C THR A 6 40.06 2.21 9.42
N GLY A 7 39.00 2.89 9.85
CA GLY A 7 38.63 4.22 9.39
C GLY A 7 37.22 4.64 9.86
N ASN A 8 37.09 5.81 10.47
CA ASN A 8 35.80 6.38 10.94
C ASN A 8 34.93 6.94 9.78
N SER A 9 35.13 6.49 8.54
CA SER A 9 34.31 6.93 7.40
C SER A 9 32.97 6.19 7.45
N HIS A 10 31.86 6.91 7.28
CA HIS A 10 30.56 6.29 7.08
C HIS A 10 30.61 5.36 5.86
N ILE A 11 30.19 4.11 6.04
CA ILE A 11 30.13 3.10 4.96
C ILE A 11 28.65 2.87 4.64
N GLU A 12 28.30 2.99 3.36
CA GLU A 12 26.99 2.56 2.86
C GLU A 12 26.99 1.05 2.69
N LEU A 13 25.94 0.42 3.19
CA LEU A 13 25.76 -1.03 3.11
C LEU A 13 24.55 -1.32 2.19
N PRO A 14 24.77 -1.51 0.86
CA PRO A 14 23.69 -1.75 -0.09
C PRO A 14 22.75 -2.88 0.30
N PHE A 15 23.22 -3.92 0.99
CA PHE A 15 22.36 -5.01 1.46
C PHE A 15 21.36 -4.54 2.55
N MET A 16 21.77 -3.61 3.44
CA MET A 16 20.87 -3.00 4.43
C MET A 16 19.89 -2.05 3.75
N MET A 17 20.37 -1.24 2.80
CA MET A 17 19.51 -0.36 2.01
C MET A 17 18.49 -1.14 1.19
N PHE A 18 18.89 -2.29 0.61
CA PHE A 18 18.00 -3.18 -0.13
C PHE A 18 16.92 -3.78 0.78
N LYS A 19 17.27 -4.15 2.02
CA LYS A 19 16.29 -4.62 3.00
C LYS A 19 15.20 -3.56 3.24
N GLN A 20 15.56 -2.30 3.46
CA GLN A 20 14.58 -1.22 3.63
C GLN A 20 13.75 -0.98 2.37
N LEU A 21 14.38 -0.99 1.20
CA LEU A 21 13.67 -0.88 -0.08
C LEU A 21 12.64 -1.98 -0.26
N LEU A 22 12.99 -3.22 0.10
CA LEU A 22 12.10 -4.36 0.00
C LEU A 22 10.92 -4.24 0.98
N GLU A 23 11.16 -3.85 2.22
CA GLU A 23 10.08 -3.63 3.20
C GLU A 23 9.15 -2.49 2.77
N TYR A 24 9.70 -1.38 2.26
CA TYR A 24 8.90 -0.31 1.67
C TYR A 24 8.02 -0.81 0.51
N ALA A 25 8.58 -1.60 -0.39
CA ALA A 25 7.83 -2.14 -1.52
C ALA A 25 6.74 -3.15 -1.09
N LYS A 26 6.99 -3.94 -0.03
CA LYS A 26 6.01 -4.89 0.53
C LYS A 26 4.84 -4.18 1.21
N ALA A 27 5.03 -2.99 1.79
CA ALA A 27 3.96 -2.26 2.47
C ALA A 27 2.79 -1.90 1.53
N PHE A 28 3.04 -1.77 0.22
CA PHE A 28 1.99 -1.54 -0.79
C PHE A 28 1.17 -2.78 -1.12
N GLU A 29 1.58 -3.96 -0.67
CA GLU A 29 0.84 -5.19 -0.87
C GLU A 29 -0.10 -5.46 0.30
N TYR A 30 -1.31 -5.90 -0.01
CA TYR A 30 -2.23 -6.40 1.02
C TYR A 30 -2.20 -7.93 1.12
N LEU A 31 -1.96 -8.64 0.02
CA LEU A 31 -1.89 -10.10 0.00
C LEU A 31 -0.51 -10.58 0.45
N ASP A 32 -0.46 -11.42 1.49
CA ASP A 32 0.79 -11.98 2.01
C ASP A 32 1.57 -12.77 0.97
N GLU A 33 0.88 -13.52 0.10
CA GLU A 33 1.53 -14.22 -1.02
C GLU A 33 2.24 -13.21 -1.94
N PHE A 34 1.65 -12.03 -2.14
CA PHE A 34 2.24 -11.02 -3.01
C PHE A 34 3.41 -10.32 -2.30
N LYS A 35 3.28 -10.03 -0.99
CA LYS A 35 4.39 -9.56 -0.12
C LYS A 35 5.59 -10.50 -0.20
N ALA A 36 5.38 -11.79 0.00
CA ALA A 36 6.43 -12.81 -0.02
C ALA A 36 7.17 -12.86 -1.36
N ARG A 37 6.44 -12.69 -2.47
CA ARG A 37 7.01 -12.74 -3.81
C ARG A 37 7.66 -11.41 -4.25
N MET A 38 7.58 -10.32 -3.49
CA MET A 38 8.20 -9.02 -3.86
C MET A 38 9.72 -9.08 -4.01
N ALA A 39 10.41 -9.95 -3.25
CA ALA A 39 11.86 -10.10 -3.29
C ALA A 39 12.40 -11.02 -4.42
N GLY A 40 11.49 -11.59 -5.23
CA GLY A 40 11.76 -12.76 -6.07
C GLY A 40 11.89 -14.05 -5.23
N GLN A 41 11.75 -15.22 -5.84
CA GLN A 41 12.04 -16.47 -5.15
C GLN A 41 13.57 -16.59 -4.90
N PRO A 42 14.01 -17.27 -3.82
CA PRO A 42 15.43 -17.47 -3.51
C PRO A 42 16.23 -18.10 -4.67
N ASP A 43 15.59 -18.94 -5.49
CA ASP A 43 16.23 -19.79 -6.50
C ASP A 43 15.95 -19.41 -7.98
N GLU A 44 15.41 -18.23 -8.28
CA GLU A 44 15.30 -17.74 -9.68
C GLU A 44 16.66 -17.25 -10.26
N PHE A 45 17.77 -17.79 -9.75
CA PHE A 45 19.12 -17.62 -10.29
C PHE A 45 19.46 -18.61 -11.40
N ASN A 46 18.49 -19.34 -11.92
CA ASN A 46 18.72 -20.23 -13.05
C ASN A 46 18.28 -19.56 -14.36
N PRO A 47 19.20 -19.09 -15.22
CA PRO A 47 18.91 -18.90 -16.63
C PRO A 47 18.90 -20.29 -17.26
N VAL A 48 17.86 -21.10 -16.98
CA VAL A 48 17.64 -22.28 -17.80
C VAL A 48 17.02 -21.78 -19.09
N CYS A 49 17.91 -21.50 -20.06
CA CYS A 49 17.63 -21.83 -21.44
C CYS A 49 17.32 -23.34 -21.47
N ASP A 50 16.06 -23.73 -21.57
CA ASP A 50 15.65 -25.03 -22.12
C ASP A 50 14.31 -24.83 -22.83
N GLU A 51 14.40 -24.70 -24.15
CA GLU A 51 13.59 -25.35 -25.19
C GLU A 51 12.12 -25.74 -24.93
N ASP A 52 11.34 -24.94 -24.22
CA ASP A 52 9.88 -25.13 -24.18
C ASP A 52 9.14 -23.78 -24.29
N GLU A 53 9.34 -23.12 -25.43
CA GLU A 53 8.67 -21.87 -25.85
C GLU A 53 7.13 -22.02 -25.97
N PHE A 54 6.59 -23.22 -25.73
CA PHE A 54 5.17 -23.56 -25.79
C PHE A 54 4.56 -24.05 -24.47
N ASN A 55 5.35 -24.46 -23.47
CA ASN A 55 4.85 -24.88 -22.15
C ASN A 55 4.96 -23.75 -21.14
N HIS A 56 4.22 -22.69 -21.40
CA HIS A 56 4.09 -21.62 -20.44
C HIS A 56 3.12 -22.01 -19.35
N PRO A 57 3.53 -21.97 -18.06
CA PRO A 57 2.60 -22.23 -16.98
C PRO A 57 1.43 -21.25 -17.12
N PRO A 58 0.18 -21.72 -16.95
CA PRO A 58 -1.00 -20.87 -17.08
C PRO A 58 -0.83 -19.65 -16.18
N ILE A 59 -1.30 -18.48 -16.63
CA ILE A 59 -1.17 -17.24 -15.87
C ILE A 59 -1.71 -17.49 -14.46
N GLY A 60 -0.80 -17.36 -13.49
CA GLY A 60 -1.05 -17.62 -12.08
C GLY A 60 -1.96 -16.56 -11.47
N ILE A 61 -2.27 -16.70 -10.18
CA ILE A 61 -3.14 -15.74 -9.47
C ILE A 61 -2.49 -14.34 -9.37
N ASN A 62 -1.15 -14.26 -9.41
CA ASN A 62 -0.41 -13.01 -9.32
C ASN A 62 -0.17 -12.40 -10.72
N PRO A 63 -0.89 -11.33 -11.11
CA PRO A 63 -0.78 -10.74 -12.44
C PRO A 63 0.53 -9.97 -12.66
N TYR A 64 1.31 -9.76 -11.59
CA TYR A 64 2.59 -9.07 -11.62
C TYR A 64 3.77 -10.00 -11.90
N ILE A 65 3.51 -11.30 -12.04
CA ILE A 65 4.52 -12.34 -12.24
C ILE A 65 4.14 -13.11 -13.50
N ASP A 66 4.55 -12.55 -14.64
CA ASP A 66 4.56 -13.20 -15.94
C ASP A 66 6.00 -13.16 -16.47
N PHE A 67 6.49 -14.31 -16.95
CA PHE A 67 7.82 -14.44 -17.53
C PHE A 67 7.97 -13.61 -18.82
N ARG A 68 6.86 -13.28 -19.50
CA ARG A 68 6.84 -12.42 -20.71
C ARG A 68 6.79 -10.93 -20.38
N VAL A 69 6.19 -10.57 -19.25
CA VAL A 69 5.94 -9.17 -18.87
C VAL A 69 6.22 -8.97 -17.39
N MET A 70 7.38 -8.37 -17.09
CA MET A 70 7.76 -8.04 -15.72
C MET A 70 7.26 -6.64 -15.35
N HIS A 71 6.58 -6.54 -14.20
CA HIS A 71 6.18 -5.24 -13.66
C HIS A 71 7.42 -4.36 -13.39
N PRO A 72 7.41 -3.04 -13.70
CA PRO A 72 8.59 -2.16 -13.56
C PRO A 72 9.24 -2.20 -12.17
N VAL A 73 8.42 -2.19 -11.11
CA VAL A 73 8.90 -2.32 -9.73
C VAL A 73 9.63 -3.65 -9.50
N LYS A 74 9.10 -4.78 -10.00
CA LYS A 74 9.73 -6.10 -9.84
C LYS A 74 11.08 -6.15 -10.54
N GLN A 75 11.14 -5.59 -11.75
CA GLN A 75 12.39 -5.49 -12.51
C GLN A 75 13.43 -4.65 -11.77
N ALA A 76 13.03 -3.48 -11.25
CA ALA A 76 13.93 -2.60 -10.49
C ALA A 76 14.39 -3.24 -9.17
N LEU A 77 13.49 -3.91 -8.43
CA LEU A 77 13.85 -4.67 -7.21
C LEU A 77 14.83 -5.80 -7.51
N ARG A 78 14.62 -6.56 -8.59
CA ARG A 78 15.53 -7.63 -9.01
C ARG A 78 16.92 -7.08 -9.32
N ARG A 79 17.00 -5.96 -10.06
CA ARG A 79 18.28 -5.30 -10.37
C ARG A 79 18.95 -4.73 -9.11
N ALA A 80 18.19 -4.07 -8.24
CA ALA A 80 18.68 -3.56 -6.96
C ALA A 80 19.24 -4.68 -6.07
N LYS A 81 18.61 -5.85 -6.03
CA LYS A 81 19.12 -7.04 -5.32
C LYS A 81 20.49 -7.46 -5.86
N GLY A 82 20.63 -7.54 -7.18
CA GLY A 82 21.88 -7.91 -7.84
C GLY A 82 23.01 -6.91 -7.62
N THR A 83 22.72 -5.61 -7.70
CA THR A 83 23.72 -4.56 -7.47
C THR A 83 24.11 -4.48 -5.99
N ALA A 84 23.15 -4.66 -5.07
CA ALA A 84 23.43 -4.76 -3.64
C ALA A 84 24.35 -5.96 -3.31
N ALA A 85 24.13 -7.12 -3.94
CA ALA A 85 24.98 -8.30 -3.74
C ALA A 85 26.42 -8.10 -4.24
N ARG A 86 26.62 -7.26 -5.27
CA ARG A 86 27.94 -6.88 -5.80
C ARG A 86 28.56 -5.66 -5.09
N ASN A 87 27.88 -5.11 -4.09
CA ASN A 87 28.27 -3.88 -3.39
C ASN A 87 28.41 -2.66 -4.33
N ASP A 88 27.62 -2.61 -5.41
CA ASP A 88 27.58 -1.48 -6.34
C ASP A 88 26.55 -0.44 -5.85
N VAL A 89 27.03 0.51 -5.06
CA VAL A 89 26.22 1.51 -4.36
C VAL A 89 25.50 2.45 -5.35
N MET A 90 26.18 2.86 -6.42
CA MET A 90 25.63 3.86 -7.35
C MET A 90 24.51 3.28 -8.20
N ASP A 91 24.72 2.09 -8.79
CA ASP A 91 23.67 1.42 -9.54
C ASP A 91 22.50 0.99 -8.63
N PHE A 92 22.80 0.58 -7.39
CA PHE A 92 21.77 0.31 -6.39
C PHE A 92 20.87 1.54 -6.17
N LYS A 93 21.46 2.71 -5.92
CA LYS A 93 20.70 3.96 -5.67
C LYS A 93 19.82 4.34 -6.87
N SER A 94 20.31 4.13 -8.09
CA SER A 94 19.53 4.34 -9.32
C SER A 94 18.27 3.44 -9.39
N HIS A 95 18.43 2.14 -9.14
CA HIS A 95 17.29 1.21 -9.12
C HIS A 95 16.34 1.45 -7.95
N ARG A 96 16.86 1.84 -6.79
CA ARG A 96 16.05 2.25 -5.64
C ARG A 96 15.18 3.46 -5.97
N ALA A 97 15.75 4.49 -6.61
CA ALA A 97 15.00 5.67 -7.03
C ALA A 97 13.89 5.31 -8.03
N THR A 98 14.13 4.35 -8.93
CA THR A 98 13.09 3.84 -9.85
C THR A 98 11.90 3.24 -9.09
N VAL A 99 12.16 2.41 -8.08
CA VAL A 99 11.11 1.82 -7.23
C VAL A 99 10.39 2.91 -6.43
N PHE A 100 11.15 3.83 -5.82
CA PHE A 100 10.60 4.93 -5.03
C PHE A 100 9.67 5.81 -5.87
N ASN A 101 10.14 6.33 -7.01
CA ASN A 101 9.36 7.22 -7.87
C ASN A 101 8.09 6.57 -8.42
N TYR A 102 8.11 5.25 -8.64
CA TYR A 102 6.92 4.51 -9.00
C TYR A 102 5.86 4.52 -7.89
N PHE A 103 6.27 4.18 -6.67
CA PHE A 103 5.38 4.10 -5.52
C PHE A 103 5.00 5.46 -4.96
N GLU A 104 5.81 6.50 -5.15
CA GLU A 104 5.53 7.85 -4.67
C GLU A 104 4.23 8.40 -5.27
N ARG A 105 3.94 8.12 -6.54
CA ARG A 105 2.64 8.49 -7.15
C ARG A 105 1.48 7.82 -6.44
N GLN A 106 1.62 6.54 -6.10
CA GLN A 106 0.58 5.81 -5.37
C GLN A 106 0.44 6.34 -3.94
N TYR A 107 1.54 6.56 -3.24
CA TYR A 107 1.57 7.18 -1.91
C TYR A 107 0.82 8.52 -1.89
N GLN A 108 1.10 9.41 -2.86
CA GLN A 108 0.44 10.71 -2.95
C GLN A 108 -1.08 10.60 -3.13
N ARG A 109 -1.55 9.64 -3.94
CA ARG A 109 -2.99 9.36 -4.05
C ARG A 109 -3.59 8.87 -2.73
N ILE A 110 -2.92 7.93 -2.06
CA ILE A 110 -3.36 7.39 -0.76
C ILE A 110 -3.45 8.52 0.26
N ALA A 111 -2.40 9.35 0.38
CA ALA A 111 -2.35 10.49 1.30
C ALA A 111 -3.46 11.53 1.03
N ALA A 112 -3.75 11.81 -0.25
CA ALA A 112 -4.84 12.72 -0.63
C ALA A 112 -6.23 12.16 -0.24
N ARG A 113 -6.46 10.86 -0.46
CA ARG A 113 -7.72 10.20 -0.07
C ARG A 113 -7.87 10.06 1.44
N PHE A 114 -6.78 9.73 2.14
CA PHE A 114 -6.70 9.73 3.59
C PHE A 114 -7.11 11.10 4.16
N THR A 115 -6.49 12.18 3.68
CA THR A 115 -6.79 13.55 4.13
C THR A 115 -8.27 13.89 3.95
N THR A 116 -8.85 13.53 2.79
CA THR A 116 -10.25 13.79 2.48
C THR A 116 -11.19 12.99 3.40
N LEU A 117 -10.90 11.71 3.62
CA LEU A 117 -11.66 10.85 4.51
C LEU A 117 -11.55 11.32 5.97
N ARG A 118 -10.35 11.70 6.43
CA ARG A 118 -10.13 12.18 7.79
C ARG A 118 -10.90 13.47 8.07
N ALA A 119 -11.03 14.35 7.07
CA ALA A 119 -11.83 15.57 7.21
C ALA A 119 -13.32 15.27 7.46
N ILE A 120 -13.92 14.30 6.75
CA ILE A 120 -15.32 13.92 6.99
C ILE A 120 -15.49 13.21 8.34
N ILE A 121 -14.55 12.33 8.70
CA ILE A 121 -14.58 11.63 10.00
C ILE A 121 -14.56 12.65 11.13
N ASN A 122 -13.61 13.59 11.11
CA ASN A 122 -13.50 14.62 12.15
C ASN A 122 -14.75 15.50 12.23
N ARG A 123 -15.37 15.84 11.08
CA ARG A 123 -16.60 16.62 11.05
C ARG A 123 -17.79 15.88 11.65
N GLU A 124 -17.87 14.56 11.48
CA GLU A 124 -19.01 13.75 11.92
C GLU A 124 -18.76 12.99 13.24
N LYS A 125 -17.53 13.00 13.76
CA LYS A 125 -17.14 12.48 15.07
C LYS A 125 -17.33 13.54 16.15
N ARG A 126 -18.59 13.94 16.34
CA ARG A 126 -19.04 14.97 17.27
C ARG A 126 -20.40 14.59 17.83
N ALA A 127 -20.82 15.26 18.90
CA ALA A 127 -22.15 15.06 19.49
C ALA A 127 -23.28 15.16 18.43
N GLY A 128 -24.06 14.08 18.29
CA GLY A 128 -25.14 13.94 17.30
C GLY A 128 -24.70 13.73 15.85
N GLY A 129 -23.40 13.52 15.59
CA GLY A 129 -22.87 13.18 14.27
C GLY A 129 -22.97 11.68 13.97
N VAL A 130 -22.64 11.31 12.71
CA VAL A 130 -22.66 9.90 12.25
C VAL A 130 -21.73 9.01 13.09
N PHE A 131 -20.60 9.57 13.53
CA PHE A 131 -19.55 8.87 14.27
C PHE A 131 -19.48 9.33 15.73
N ASP A 132 -20.60 9.78 16.32
CA ASP A 132 -20.67 10.10 17.74
C ASP A 132 -20.41 8.83 18.59
N PRO A 133 -19.30 8.76 19.34
CA PRO A 133 -18.96 7.58 20.12
C PRO A 133 -19.71 7.50 21.44
N LEU A 134 -20.31 8.60 21.90
CA LEU A 134 -20.98 8.70 23.21
C LEU A 134 -22.49 8.46 23.11
N GLN A 135 -23.11 8.91 22.02
CA GLN A 135 -24.55 8.74 21.79
C GLN A 135 -24.84 8.19 20.38
N PRO A 136 -24.28 7.02 20.02
CA PRO A 136 -24.51 6.45 18.70
C PRO A 136 -26.01 6.17 18.52
N PHE A 137 -26.63 6.91 17.59
CA PHE A 137 -27.98 6.68 17.08
C PHE A 137 -29.14 6.96 18.06
N GLN A 138 -28.91 7.68 19.16
CA GLN A 138 -29.99 8.02 20.12
C GLN A 138 -31.04 8.99 19.56
N ARG A 139 -30.72 9.71 18.46
CA ARG A 139 -31.58 10.73 17.84
C ARG A 139 -32.24 10.29 16.54
N LEU A 140 -32.07 9.05 16.11
CA LEU A 140 -32.73 8.56 14.90
C LEU A 140 -34.22 8.35 15.19
N SER A 141 -35.06 9.21 14.63
CA SER A 141 -36.51 9.00 14.56
C SER A 141 -36.79 7.65 13.87
N PRO A 142 -37.85 6.92 14.26
CA PRO A 142 -38.32 5.74 13.54
C PRO A 142 -38.65 6.02 12.06
N SER A 143 -38.92 7.28 11.70
CA SER A 143 -39.00 7.75 10.32
C SER A 143 -37.62 8.29 9.92
N GLY A 144 -36.85 7.49 9.19
CA GLY A 144 -35.46 7.72 8.81
C GLY A 144 -35.06 9.19 8.63
N ASP A 145 -33.97 9.57 9.28
CA ASP A 145 -33.31 10.84 9.01
C ASP A 145 -32.53 10.68 7.69
N ASP A 146 -33.17 11.00 6.56
CA ASP A 146 -32.57 10.99 5.23
C ASP A 146 -31.23 11.74 5.21
N ALA A 147 -31.07 12.76 6.07
CA ALA A 147 -29.81 13.50 6.18
C ALA A 147 -28.70 12.66 6.83
N MET A 148 -29.02 11.82 7.82
CA MET A 148 -28.06 10.87 8.40
C MET A 148 -27.64 9.82 7.37
N LEU A 149 -28.61 9.23 6.67
CA LEU A 149 -28.32 8.25 5.62
C LEU A 149 -27.43 8.86 4.54
N HIS A 150 -27.75 10.07 4.09
CA HIS A 150 -26.95 10.78 3.09
C HIS A 150 -25.51 11.05 3.55
N LYS A 151 -25.30 11.50 4.79
CA LYS A 151 -23.94 11.70 5.36
C LYS A 151 -23.17 10.38 5.45
N MET A 152 -23.83 9.31 5.85
CA MET A 152 -23.22 7.99 5.93
C MET A 152 -22.84 7.47 4.53
N MET A 153 -23.67 7.75 3.51
CA MET A 153 -23.36 7.39 2.12
C MET A 153 -22.17 8.18 1.60
N GLN A 154 -22.10 9.48 1.91
CA GLN A 154 -20.93 10.30 1.59
C GLN A 154 -19.65 9.75 2.22
N ALA A 155 -19.70 9.39 3.51
CA ALA A 155 -18.56 8.78 4.18
C ALA A 155 -18.18 7.45 3.52
N ASN A 156 -19.15 6.58 3.22
CA ASN A 156 -18.89 5.29 2.58
C ASN A 156 -18.23 5.43 1.20
N VAL A 157 -18.69 6.37 0.38
CA VAL A 157 -18.05 6.69 -0.92
C VAL A 157 -16.60 7.11 -0.73
N LEU A 158 -16.30 7.93 0.29
CA LEU A 158 -14.93 8.34 0.59
C LEU A 158 -14.06 7.18 1.08
N LEU A 159 -14.63 6.25 1.85
CA LEU A 159 -13.94 5.04 2.31
C LEU A 159 -13.59 4.10 1.14
N VAL A 160 -14.52 3.90 0.20
CA VAL A 160 -14.25 3.13 -1.04
C VAL A 160 -13.15 3.80 -1.86
N ASN A 161 -13.22 5.11 -2.07
CA ASN A 161 -12.17 5.86 -2.76
C ASN A 161 -10.81 5.75 -2.05
N TYR A 162 -10.80 5.69 -0.72
CA TYR A 162 -9.58 5.50 0.05
C TYR A 162 -9.01 4.09 -0.16
N LYS A 163 -9.83 3.04 -0.04
CA LYS A 163 -9.41 1.67 -0.35
C LYS A 163 -8.85 1.55 -1.77
N ASP A 164 -9.56 2.06 -2.77
CA ASP A 164 -9.17 1.89 -4.17
C ASP A 164 -7.86 2.61 -4.50
N SER A 165 -7.47 3.61 -3.71
CA SER A 165 -6.18 4.28 -3.87
C SER A 165 -4.97 3.38 -3.61
N PHE A 166 -5.15 2.28 -2.86
CA PHE A 166 -4.14 1.24 -2.59
C PHE A 166 -3.96 0.26 -3.76
N GLU A 167 -4.81 0.28 -4.79
CA GLU A 167 -4.58 -0.54 -5.97
C GLU A 167 -3.39 0.04 -6.79
N ARG A 168 -2.51 -0.86 -7.23
CA ARG A 168 -1.30 -0.47 -7.94
C ARG A 168 -1.62 0.10 -9.31
N GLU A 169 -0.92 1.18 -9.67
CA GLU A 169 -0.86 1.58 -11.08
C GLU A 169 -0.22 0.45 -11.87
N CYS A 170 -0.79 0.12 -13.04
CA CYS A 170 -0.32 -0.99 -13.86
C CYS A 170 -0.12 -0.51 -15.31
N PRO A 171 1.06 -0.74 -15.91
CA PRO A 171 1.24 -0.53 -17.34
C PRO A 171 0.26 -1.38 -18.15
N VAL A 172 -0.13 -0.93 -19.35
CA VAL A 172 -1.14 -1.60 -20.20
C VAL A 172 -0.93 -3.12 -20.32
N LYS A 173 0.31 -3.56 -20.51
CA LYS A 173 0.64 -4.99 -20.62
C LYS A 173 0.32 -5.78 -19.33
N ILE A 174 0.57 -5.19 -18.16
CA ILE A 174 0.20 -5.79 -16.88
C ILE A 174 -1.32 -5.73 -16.67
N SER A 175 -1.96 -4.64 -17.08
CA SER A 175 -3.43 -4.52 -17.00
C SER A 175 -4.14 -5.59 -17.83
N ALA A 176 -3.60 -5.96 -19.00
CA ALA A 176 -4.09 -7.09 -19.78
C ALA A 176 -3.97 -8.42 -18.99
N ASN A 177 -2.85 -8.66 -18.32
CA ASN A 177 -2.66 -9.85 -17.47
C ASN A 177 -3.60 -9.85 -16.25
N MET A 178 -3.87 -8.68 -15.66
CA MET A 178 -4.86 -8.54 -14.59
C MET A 178 -6.25 -8.95 -15.07
N GLU A 179 -6.67 -8.51 -16.27
CA GLU A 179 -7.98 -8.88 -16.81
C GLU A 179 -8.07 -10.39 -17.09
N LEU A 180 -6.99 -10.99 -17.62
CA LEU A 180 -6.93 -12.44 -17.85
C LEU A 180 -7.03 -13.27 -16.56
N CYS A 181 -6.56 -12.74 -15.43
CA CYS A 181 -6.61 -13.43 -14.13
C CYS A 181 -7.70 -12.92 -13.19
N LYS A 182 -8.54 -12.00 -13.66
CA LYS A 182 -9.50 -11.27 -12.83
C LYS A 182 -10.38 -12.18 -12.00
N THR A 183 -11.00 -13.19 -12.60
CA THR A 183 -11.86 -14.14 -11.86
C THR A 183 -11.12 -14.87 -10.74
N LYS A 184 -9.87 -15.30 -10.99
CA LYS A 184 -9.04 -15.97 -9.98
C LYS A 184 -8.64 -14.99 -8.88
N LEU A 185 -8.23 -13.79 -9.27
CA LEU A 185 -7.82 -12.74 -8.34
C LEU A 185 -9.00 -12.28 -7.46
N ASP A 186 -10.18 -12.09 -8.04
CA ASP A 186 -11.41 -11.72 -7.35
C ASP A 186 -11.85 -12.82 -6.38
N SER A 187 -11.70 -14.09 -6.76
CA SER A 187 -11.96 -15.23 -5.87
C SER A 187 -11.08 -15.17 -4.63
N VAL A 188 -9.77 -14.92 -4.77
CA VAL A 188 -8.85 -14.78 -3.64
C VAL A 188 -9.15 -13.51 -2.84
N LYS A 189 -9.35 -12.38 -3.53
CA LYS A 189 -9.66 -11.09 -2.89
C LYS A 189 -10.98 -11.16 -2.10
N SER A 190 -11.95 -11.94 -2.55
CA SER A 190 -13.25 -12.04 -1.88
C SER A 190 -13.15 -12.52 -0.42
N GLY A 191 -12.14 -13.32 -0.07
CA GLY A 191 -11.90 -13.79 1.29
C GLY A 191 -11.24 -12.76 2.21
N LEU A 192 -10.79 -11.61 1.68
CA LEU A 192 -10.05 -10.63 2.44
C LEU A 192 -10.97 -9.82 3.36
N PRO A 193 -10.56 -9.53 4.61
CA PRO A 193 -11.33 -8.73 5.56
C PRO A 193 -11.92 -7.45 4.94
N ARG A 194 -11.12 -6.70 4.18
CA ARG A 194 -11.55 -5.46 3.54
C ARG A 194 -12.69 -5.64 2.52
N GLU A 195 -12.65 -6.73 1.74
CA GLU A 195 -13.69 -7.03 0.74
C GLU A 195 -14.93 -7.64 1.38
N ILE A 196 -14.77 -8.37 2.49
CA ILE A 196 -15.90 -8.85 3.29
C ILE A 196 -16.65 -7.68 3.91
N MET A 197 -15.95 -6.72 4.52
CA MET A 197 -16.57 -5.55 5.15
C MET A 197 -17.32 -4.70 4.14
N LEU A 198 -16.71 -4.37 2.99
CA LEU A 198 -17.40 -3.63 1.94
C LEU A 198 -18.68 -4.32 1.45
N ARG A 199 -18.63 -5.63 1.18
CA ARG A 199 -19.81 -6.38 0.73
C ARG A 199 -20.93 -6.44 1.76
N ARG A 200 -20.62 -6.26 3.05
CA ARG A 200 -21.62 -6.23 4.13
C ARG A 200 -22.31 -4.87 4.25
N ILE A 201 -21.65 -3.78 3.85
CA ILE A 201 -22.21 -2.44 3.99
C ILE A 201 -23.50 -2.29 3.16
N ASP A 202 -23.53 -2.70 1.89
CA ASP A 202 -24.69 -2.47 1.00
C ASP A 202 -26.00 -3.12 1.51
N PRO A 203 -26.03 -4.41 1.93
CA PRO A 203 -27.23 -4.98 2.52
C PRO A 203 -27.67 -4.31 3.82
N HIS A 204 -26.73 -3.73 4.58
CA HIS A 204 -27.03 -3.01 5.80
C HIS A 204 -27.58 -1.62 5.51
N ILE A 205 -27.15 -0.97 4.43
CA ILE A 205 -27.73 0.29 3.92
C ILE A 205 -29.20 0.09 3.58
N ALA A 206 -29.53 -0.96 2.82
CA ALA A 206 -30.91 -1.27 2.43
C ALA A 206 -31.84 -1.57 3.61
N LYS A 207 -31.27 -1.97 4.76
CA LYS A 207 -31.99 -2.27 6.01
C LYS A 207 -31.89 -1.14 7.04
N GLU A 208 -31.26 -0.02 6.68
CA GLU A 208 -30.99 1.11 7.58
C GLU A 208 -30.34 0.66 8.91
N ALA A 209 -29.46 -0.35 8.83
CA ALA A 209 -28.79 -0.92 10.00
C ALA A 209 -27.57 -0.06 10.39
N TYR A 210 -27.79 1.21 10.74
CA TYR A 210 -26.76 2.24 10.96
C TYR A 210 -25.63 1.80 11.89
N ARG A 211 -25.97 1.12 13.01
CA ARG A 211 -24.98 0.58 13.95
C ARG A 211 -23.98 -0.36 13.29
N VAL A 212 -24.47 -1.22 12.40
CA VAL A 212 -23.64 -2.21 11.72
C VAL A 212 -22.79 -1.55 10.64
N ILE A 213 -23.35 -0.57 9.93
CA ILE A 213 -22.63 0.19 8.90
C ILE A 213 -21.48 0.96 9.53
N VAL A 214 -21.71 1.70 10.62
CA VAL A 214 -20.65 2.44 11.31
C VAL A 214 -19.59 1.50 11.87
N ARG A 215 -19.98 0.37 12.46
CA ARG A 215 -19.01 -0.64 12.91
C ARG A 215 -18.13 -1.12 11.76
N ASP A 216 -18.73 -1.60 10.68
CA ASP A 216 -17.98 -2.16 9.54
C ASP A 216 -17.13 -1.07 8.84
N PHE A 217 -17.62 0.18 8.80
CA PHE A 217 -16.88 1.36 8.35
C PHE A 217 -15.62 1.60 9.21
N THR A 218 -15.76 1.64 10.54
CA THR A 218 -14.63 1.93 11.45
C THR A 218 -13.54 0.87 11.34
N ILE A 219 -13.91 -0.42 11.32
CA ILE A 219 -12.95 -1.52 11.20
C ILE A 219 -12.23 -1.45 9.84
N LEU A 220 -12.96 -1.20 8.75
CA LEU A 220 -12.35 -1.06 7.43
C LEU A 220 -11.41 0.16 7.37
N CYS A 221 -11.79 1.28 7.98
CA CYS A 221 -10.92 2.46 8.08
C CYS A 221 -9.62 2.12 8.82
N ASP A 222 -9.69 1.45 9.97
CA ASP A 222 -8.52 1.07 10.75
C ASP A 222 -7.58 0.15 9.97
N HIS A 223 -8.12 -0.83 9.22
CA HIS A 223 -7.31 -1.71 8.37
C HIS A 223 -6.57 -0.95 7.26
N LEU A 224 -7.20 0.08 6.68
CA LEU A 224 -6.56 0.91 5.65
C LEU A 224 -5.51 1.85 6.26
N ASP A 225 -5.81 2.45 7.42
CA ASP A 225 -4.89 3.31 8.17
C ASP A 225 -3.64 2.52 8.62
N GLU A 226 -3.80 1.25 9.01
CA GLU A 226 -2.68 0.35 9.35
C GLU A 226 -1.75 0.15 8.16
N GLN A 227 -2.29 -0.22 6.99
CA GLN A 227 -1.48 -0.36 5.78
C GLN A 227 -0.82 0.97 5.37
N PHE A 228 -1.53 2.10 5.49
CA PHE A 228 -0.94 3.40 5.19
C PHE A 228 0.20 3.75 6.15
N SER A 229 0.07 3.40 7.43
CA SER A 229 1.14 3.56 8.42
C SER A 229 2.36 2.68 8.12
N GLU A 230 2.17 1.44 7.63
CA GLU A 230 3.27 0.60 7.14
C GLU A 230 4.01 1.29 5.98
N ILE A 231 3.28 1.88 5.03
CA ILE A 231 3.84 2.60 3.88
C ILE A 231 4.64 3.82 4.34
N GLU A 232 4.08 4.64 5.23
CA GLU A 232 4.77 5.82 5.79
C GLU A 232 6.05 5.42 6.53
N THR A 233 5.98 4.39 7.36
CA THR A 233 7.14 3.87 8.10
C THR A 233 8.23 3.40 7.14
N GLY A 234 7.87 2.58 6.14
CA GLY A 234 8.83 2.11 5.13
C GLY A 234 9.44 3.25 4.31
N ARG A 235 8.67 4.33 4.08
CA ARG A 235 9.12 5.52 3.35
C ARG A 235 10.15 6.32 4.16
N GLU A 236 9.91 6.52 5.46
CA GLU A 236 10.84 7.18 6.38
C GLU A 236 12.14 6.38 6.53
N ASP A 237 12.04 5.06 6.63
CA ASP A 237 13.17 4.15 6.82
C ASP A 237 14.01 3.94 5.55
N LEU A 238 13.56 4.40 4.39
CA LEU A 238 14.18 4.13 3.08
C LEU A 238 15.59 4.69 2.94
N LEU A 239 15.87 5.82 3.61
CA LEU A 239 17.16 6.53 3.58
C LEU A 239 17.97 6.35 4.88
N LYS A 240 17.51 5.48 5.80
CA LYS A 240 18.12 5.27 7.12
C LYS A 240 19.59 4.85 7.08
N PHE A 241 19.98 4.17 6.00
CA PHE A 241 21.33 3.62 5.81
C PHE A 241 22.14 4.42 4.77
N ASP A 242 21.65 5.57 4.32
CA ASP A 242 22.38 6.47 3.44
C ASP A 242 23.35 7.36 4.21
N ILE A 243 24.45 7.73 3.56
CA ILE A 243 25.29 8.82 4.07
C ILE A 243 24.51 10.14 3.92
N PRO A 244 24.36 10.94 5.00
CA PRO A 244 23.68 12.22 4.95
C PRO A 244 24.19 13.12 3.81
N GLY A 245 23.26 13.76 3.09
CA GLY A 245 23.58 14.67 1.99
C GLY A 245 23.93 14.02 0.65
N THR A 246 24.22 12.71 0.59
CA THR A 246 24.57 12.05 -0.69
C THR A 246 23.38 11.91 -1.63
N ASN A 247 22.18 11.69 -1.11
CA ASN A 247 20.96 11.65 -1.92
C ASN A 247 20.71 12.99 -2.65
N ALA A 248 20.94 14.11 -1.98
CA ALA A 248 20.78 15.45 -2.55
C ALA A 248 21.83 15.80 -3.62
N SER A 249 22.93 15.03 -3.69
CA SER A 249 23.99 15.20 -4.69
C SER A 249 23.79 14.35 -5.95
N LEU A 250 22.79 13.47 -5.96
CA LEU A 250 22.43 12.69 -7.14
C LEU A 250 21.68 13.58 -8.14
N ASP A 251 21.70 13.18 -9.42
CA ASP A 251 20.82 13.77 -10.44
C ASP A 251 19.36 13.78 -9.95
N VAL A 252 18.60 14.80 -10.32
CA VAL A 252 17.19 15.01 -9.95
C VAL A 252 16.36 13.76 -10.25
N VAL A 253 16.69 13.01 -11.31
CA VAL A 253 15.99 11.76 -11.67
C VAL A 253 16.16 10.65 -10.63
N TYR A 254 17.24 10.68 -9.84
CA TYR A 254 17.54 9.71 -8.78
C TYR A 254 17.26 10.22 -7.37
N HIS A 255 16.80 11.47 -7.25
CA HIS A 255 16.56 12.10 -5.97
C HIS A 255 15.31 11.54 -5.29
N ILE A 256 15.47 11.01 -4.08
CA ILE A 256 14.35 10.55 -3.24
C ILE A 256 13.96 11.69 -2.29
N ASN A 257 12.79 12.29 -2.50
CA ASN A 257 12.28 13.34 -1.61
C ASN A 257 11.23 12.77 -0.64
N VAL A 258 11.66 12.47 0.59
CA VAL A 258 10.76 12.03 1.66
C VAL A 258 10.14 13.25 2.31
N THR A 259 8.92 13.58 1.90
CA THR A 259 8.08 14.59 2.59
C THR A 259 7.65 14.12 3.97
N PRO A 260 7.33 15.03 4.92
CA PRO A 260 6.84 14.65 6.24
C PRO A 260 5.59 13.78 6.19
N ARG A 261 5.40 12.99 7.26
CA ARG A 261 4.26 12.10 7.47
C ARG A 261 2.93 12.84 7.32
N ALA A 262 1.98 12.23 6.61
CA ALA A 262 0.65 12.79 6.40
C ALA A 262 -0.32 12.44 7.53
N ALA A 263 -0.16 11.28 8.18
CA ALA A 263 -1.09 10.81 9.20
C ALA A 263 -0.58 10.98 10.65
N PRO A 264 -1.41 11.51 11.58
CA PRO A 264 -1.12 11.53 13.02
C PRO A 264 -1.40 10.19 13.72
N GLY A 265 -1.57 9.09 12.96
CA GLY A 265 -1.94 7.76 13.47
C GLY A 265 -3.44 7.41 13.32
N PRO A 266 -3.86 6.22 13.81
CA PRO A 266 -5.23 5.72 13.68
C PRO A 266 -6.29 6.69 14.23
N VAL A 267 -7.53 6.55 13.79
CA VAL A 267 -8.65 7.30 14.39
C VAL A 267 -8.94 6.73 15.79
N ASP A 268 -8.92 7.57 16.82
CA ASP A 268 -9.43 7.16 18.13
C ASP A 268 -10.95 7.23 18.15
N TRP A 269 -11.62 6.12 17.86
CA TRP A 269 -13.09 6.03 17.81
C TRP A 269 -13.81 6.14 19.16
N THR A 270 -13.10 6.37 20.28
CA THR A 270 -13.72 6.38 21.63
C THR A 270 -14.12 7.76 22.14
N GLN A 271 -13.66 8.83 21.49
CA GLN A 271 -13.90 10.21 21.88
C GLN A 271 -14.34 11.07 20.71
N ASN A 272 -15.02 12.19 20.96
CA ASN A 272 -15.29 13.16 19.91
C ASN A 272 -13.98 13.78 19.39
N SER A 273 -13.98 14.19 18.13
CA SER A 273 -12.90 15.01 17.61
C SER A 273 -12.92 16.40 18.29
N PRO A 274 -11.75 17.06 18.41
CA PRO A 274 -11.63 18.40 19.00
C PRO A 274 -12.51 19.44 18.30
#